data_AF-A0A0A0CWJ6-F1
#
_entry.id   AF-A0A0A0CWJ6-F1
#
_cell.length_a   1.000
_cell.length_b   1.000
_cell.length_c   1.000
_cell.angle_alpha   90.00
_cell.angle_beta   90.00
_cell.angle_gamma   90.00
#
_symmetry.space_group_name_H-M   'P 1'
#
loop_
_entity.id
_entity.type
_entity.pdbx_description
1 polymer ?
#
loop_
_entity_poly.entity_id
_entity_poly.type
_entity_poly.pdbx_seq_one_letter_code
_entity_poly.pdbx_strand_id
1 'polypeptide(L)'
;MENELEFGLRAVLVGAGATAVGDLWTALLARLTGVSGLNWAMVGRWVGHLPRGRFVHDGIGRSAPVAGERALGWATHYAIG
;
A
#
# COMPACT_ATOMS: atom_id res chain seq x y z
N MET A 1 0.07 -17.07 25.41
CA MET A 1 -0.69 -17.41 24.19
C MET A 1 -1.96 -16.56 24.02
N GLU A 2 -2.96 -16.60 24.90
CA GLU A 2 -4.18 -15.75 24.75
C GLU A 2 -3.86 -14.25 24.73
N ASN A 3 -3.05 -13.76 25.67
CA ASN A 3 -2.63 -12.35 25.71
C ASN A 3 -1.79 -11.93 24.49
N GLU A 4 -1.03 -12.84 23.90
CA GLU A 4 -0.19 -12.56 22.71
C GLU A 4 -1.05 -12.45 21.45
N LEU A 5 -2.06 -13.31 21.33
CA LEU A 5 -3.02 -13.27 20.23
C LEU A 5 -3.89 -12.01 20.32
N GLU A 6 -4.35 -11.66 21.52
CA GLU A 6 -5.10 -10.42 21.79
C GLU A 6 -4.27 -9.18 21.46
N PHE A 7 -3.01 -9.16 21.87
CA PHE A 7 -2.07 -8.09 21.53
C PHE A 7 -1.89 -7.97 20.01
N GLY A 8 -1.61 -9.09 19.32
CA GLY A 8 -1.44 -9.12 17.87
C GLY A 8 -2.67 -8.61 17.12
N LEU A 9 -3.87 -9.05 17.52
CA LEU A 9 -5.13 -8.60 16.93
C LEU A 9 -5.33 -7.09 17.12
N ARG A 10 -5.06 -6.56 18.31
CA ARG A 10 -5.15 -5.12 18.58
C ARG A 10 -4.15 -4.33 17.73
N ALA A 11 -2.92 -4.81 17.62
CA ALA A 11 -1.90 -4.16 16.81
C ALA A 11 -2.30 -4.10 15.33
N VAL A 12 -2.80 -5.20 14.77
CA VAL A 12 -3.30 -5.26 13.38
C VAL A 12 -4.48 -4.31 13.17
N LEU A 13 -5.45 -4.30 14.09
CA LEU A 13 -6.62 -3.42 13.99
C LEU A 13 -6.25 -1.94 14.08
N VAL A 14 -5.35 -1.57 15.00
CA VAL A 14 -4.86 -0.19 15.13
C VAL A 14 -4.08 0.22 13.89
N GLY A 15 -3.18 -0.62 13.40
CA GLY A 15 -2.41 -0.38 12.17
C GLY A 15 -3.33 -0.14 10.98
N ALA A 16 -4.14 -1.14 10.63
CA ALA A 16 -5.07 -1.06 9.50
C ALA A 16 -6.07 0.12 9.63
N GLY A 17 -6.52 0.42 10.85
CA GLY A 17 -7.38 1.58 11.11
C GLY A 17 -6.66 2.90 10.85
N ALA A 18 -5.41 3.05 11.28
CA ALA A 18 -4.60 4.24 11.01
C ALA A 18 -4.35 4.41 9.51
N THR A 19 -4.00 3.33 8.81
CA THR A 19 -3.82 3.28 7.35
C THR A 19 -5.09 3.78 6.63
N ALA A 20 -6.26 3.24 7.00
CA ALA A 20 -7.54 3.60 6.41
C ALA A 20 -7.93 5.06 6.66
N VAL A 21 -7.65 5.61 7.85
CA VAL A 21 -7.89 7.03 8.14
C VAL A 21 -7.02 7.91 7.25
N GLY A 22 -5.74 7.54 7.04
CA GLY A 22 -4.85 8.22 6.11
C GLY A 22 -5.40 8.19 4.67
N ASP A 23 -5.89 7.04 4.22
CA ASP A 23 -6.48 6.88 2.89
C ASP A 23 -7.71 7.79 2.71
N LEU A 24 -8.61 7.82 3.69
CA LEU A 24 -9.79 8.69 3.67
C LEU A 24 -9.41 10.17 3.65
N TRP A 25 -8.38 10.55 4.42
CA TRP A 25 -7.87 11.91 4.45
C TRP A 25 -7.28 12.31 3.09
N THR A 26 -6.45 11.47 2.48
CA THR A 26 -5.89 11.77 1.14
C THR A 26 -6.98 11.81 0.08
N ALA A 27 -8.00 10.96 0.16
CA ALA A 27 -9.16 11.00 -0.74
C ALA A 27 -9.96 12.30 -0.59
N LEU A 28 -10.15 12.77 0.66
CA LEU A 28 -10.78 14.06 0.93
C LEU A 28 -9.95 15.20 0.34
N LEU A 29 -8.64 15.24 0.62
CA LEU A 29 -7.75 16.26 0.06
C LEU A 29 -7.75 16.27 -1.47
N ALA A 30 -7.74 15.09 -2.10
CA ALA A 30 -7.78 14.98 -3.56
C ALA A 30 -9.08 15.57 -4.12
N ARG A 31 -10.21 15.36 -3.44
CA ARG A 31 -11.50 15.96 -3.83
C ARG A 31 -11.54 17.48 -3.63
N LEU A 32 -10.92 17.99 -2.57
CA LEU A 32 -10.94 19.42 -2.24
C LEU A 32 -9.93 20.24 -3.04
N THR A 33 -8.78 19.66 -3.38
CA THR A 33 -7.65 20.39 -4.00
C THR A 33 -7.39 19.99 -5.45
N GLY A 34 -7.96 18.89 -5.92
CA GLY A 34 -7.69 18.32 -7.24
C GLY A 34 -6.33 17.64 -7.38
N VAL A 35 -5.50 17.63 -6.33
CA VAL A 35 -4.21 16.92 -6.32
C VAL A 35 -4.47 15.42 -6.21
N SER A 36 -4.04 14.65 -7.21
CA SER A 36 -4.21 13.21 -7.20
C SER A 36 -3.42 12.56 -6.06
N GLY A 37 -4.07 11.66 -5.31
CA GLY A 37 -3.42 10.85 -4.29
C GLY A 37 -2.42 9.84 -4.86
N LEU A 38 -1.77 9.09 -3.97
CA LEU A 38 -0.80 8.05 -4.34
C LEU A 38 -1.44 7.00 -5.26
N ASN A 39 -0.75 6.69 -6.37
CA ASN A 39 -1.14 5.60 -7.25
C ASN A 39 -0.54 4.27 -6.74
N TRP A 40 -1.31 3.53 -5.96
CA TRP A 40 -0.90 2.24 -5.40
C TRP A 40 -0.48 1.20 -6.44
N ALA A 41 -0.87 1.34 -7.71
CA ALA A 41 -0.36 0.50 -8.79
C ALA A 41 1.17 0.58 -8.93
N MET A 42 1.77 1.73 -8.60
CA MET A 42 3.23 1.89 -8.66
C MET A 42 3.94 1.07 -7.58
N VAL A 43 3.38 1.02 -6.37
CA VAL A 43 3.89 0.17 -5.28
C VAL A 43 3.77 -1.29 -5.66
N GLY A 44 2.61 -1.73 -6.16
CA GLY A 44 2.48 -3.13 -6.57
C GLY A 44 3.31 -3.47 -7.81
N ARG A 45 3.58 -2.52 -8.71
CA ARG A 45 4.55 -2.72 -9.79
C ARG A 45 5.95 -2.95 -9.24
N TRP A 46 6.36 -2.18 -8.23
CA TRP A 46 7.65 -2.36 -7.57
C TRP A 46 7.74 -3.73 -6.88
N VAL A 47 6.76 -4.04 -6.02
CA VAL A 47 6.69 -5.35 -5.33
C VAL A 47 6.67 -6.50 -6.33
N GLY A 48 5.89 -6.37 -7.40
CA GLY A 48 5.79 -7.38 -8.44
C GLY A 48 7.10 -7.68 -9.16
N HIS A 49 8.08 -6.77 -9.15
CA HIS A 49 9.41 -6.98 -9.74
C HIS A 49 10.44 -7.55 -8.76
N LEU A 50 10.19 -7.50 -7.44
CA LEU A 50 11.13 -8.02 -6.43
C LEU A 50 11.49 -9.50 -6.62
N PRO A 51 10.53 -10.41 -6.89
CA PRO A 51 10.87 -11.83 -7.13
C PRO A 51 11.76 -12.06 -8.35
N ARG A 52 11.86 -11.07 -9.25
CA ARG A 52 12.74 -11.10 -10.44
C ARG A 52 14.10 -10.43 -10.17
N GLY A 53 14.42 -10.14 -8.92
CA GLY A 53 15.67 -9.52 -8.51
C GLY A 53 15.79 -8.03 -8.85
N ARG A 54 14.71 -7.38 -9.31
CA ARG A 54 14.74 -5.96 -9.67
C ARG A 54 14.14 -5.12 -8.55
N PHE A 55 15.03 -4.59 -7.71
CA PHE A 55 14.68 -3.75 -6.55
C PHE A 55 14.71 -2.25 -6.88
N VAL A 56 15.54 -1.83 -7.84
CA VAL A 56 15.72 -0.43 -8.24
C VAL A 56 15.24 -0.23 -9.68
N HIS A 57 14.59 0.90 -9.92
CA HIS A 57 14.00 1.25 -11.21
C HIS A 57 14.32 2.72 -11.52
N ASP A 58 14.72 3.03 -12.75
CA ASP A 58 14.98 4.42 -13.19
C ASP A 58 13.74 5.32 -13.10
N GLY A 59 12.56 4.68 -13.08
CA GLY A 59 11.27 5.28 -12.82
C GLY A 59 10.22 4.17 -12.80
N ILE A 60 9.54 3.98 -11.67
CA ILE A 60 8.65 2.83 -11.52
C ILE A 60 7.49 2.87 -12.53
N GLY A 61 6.99 4.07 -12.87
CA GLY A 61 5.96 4.25 -13.90
C GLY A 61 6.40 3.86 -15.32
N ARG A 62 7.71 3.78 -15.60
CA ARG A 62 8.26 3.31 -16.88
C ARG A 62 8.54 1.81 -16.92
N SER A 63 8.48 1.13 -15.79
CA SER A 63 8.73 -0.31 -15.72
C SER A 63 7.57 -1.06 -16.39
N ALA A 64 7.77 -2.31 -16.80
CA ALA A 64 6.67 -3.09 -17.39
C ALA A 64 5.49 -3.21 -16.39
N PRO A 65 4.23 -3.11 -16.83
CA PRO A 65 3.09 -3.37 -15.95
C PRO A 65 3.10 -4.80 -15.41
N VAL A 66 2.67 -4.96 -14.15
CA VAL A 66 2.48 -6.29 -13.55
C VAL A 66 0.97 -6.55 -13.43
N ALA A 67 0.54 -7.76 -13.82
CA ALA A 67 -0.86 -8.16 -13.68
C ALA A 67 -1.30 -8.04 -12.20
N GLY A 68 -2.40 -7.32 -11.95
CA GLY A 68 -2.90 -7.10 -10.61
C GLY A 68 -2.09 -6.11 -9.75
N GLU A 69 -1.18 -5.32 -10.33
CA GLU A 69 -0.32 -4.38 -9.59
C GLU A 69 -1.08 -3.41 -8.68
N ARG A 70 -2.31 -3.00 -9.03
CA ARG A 70 -3.11 -2.16 -8.13
C ARG A 70 -3.51 -2.91 -6.86
N ALA A 71 -4.00 -4.14 -7.00
CA ALA A 71 -4.40 -4.96 -5.87
C ALA A 71 -3.20 -5.33 -5.01
N LEU A 72 -2.06 -5.67 -5.65
CA LEU A 72 -0.81 -5.95 -4.95
C LEU A 72 -0.29 -4.74 -4.18
N GLY A 73 -0.41 -3.54 -4.76
CA GLY A 73 -0.04 -2.29 -4.09
C GLY A 73 -0.88 -2.03 -2.85
N TRP A 74 -2.21 -2.16 -2.95
CA TRP A 74 -3.11 -2.03 -1.81
C TRP A 74 -2.86 -3.09 -0.73
N ALA A 75 -2.67 -4.35 -1.14
CA ALA A 75 -2.34 -5.42 -0.20
C ALA A 75 -1.01 -5.15 0.53
N THR A 76 0.00 -4.66 -0.20
CA THR A 76 1.28 -4.28 0.40
C THR A 76 1.10 -3.14 1.40
N HIS A 77 0.35 -2.10 1.04
CA HIS A 77 0.05 -0.95 1.92
C HIS A 77 -0.56 -1.39 3.26
N TYR A 78 -1.61 -2.22 3.23
CA TYR A 78 -2.25 -2.72 4.46
C TYR A 78 -1.44 -3.80 5.19
N ALA A 79 -0.54 -4.51 4.50
CA ALA A 79 0.34 -5.49 5.12
C ALA A 79 1.46 -4.83 5.92
N ILE A 80 1.95 -3.66 5.47
CA ILE A 80 2.99 -2.91 6.20
C ILE A 80 2.40 -1.91 7.19
N GLY A 81 1.13 -1.51 7.00
CA GLY A 81 0.32 -0.79 7.98
C GLY A 81 0.72 0.67 8.16
#